data_AF-A0A5E7FNI1-F1
#
_entry.id   AF-A0A5E7FNI1-F1
#
_cell.length_a   1.000
_cell.length_b   1.000
_cell.length_c   1.000
_cell.angle_alpha   90.00
_cell.angle_beta   90.00
_cell.angle_gamma   90.00
#
_symmetry.space_group_name_H-M   'P 1'
#
loop_
_entity.id
_entity.type
_entity.pdbx_description
1 polymer ?
#
loop_
_entity_poly.entity_id
_entity_poly.type
_entity_poly.pdbx_seq_one_letter_code
_entity_poly.pdbx_strand_id
1 'polypeptide(L)'
;MLHSAATDRNSYLQRPDLGRRLSDESAQKLREHAQANPGGIDLAVVVADGLSALAVHRHTLPFLARMEEQTQAEGWSLSPVILVEQGRVAVADEIGELLGARMVVILIGERPGLSSPDSLGLYFTYEPRVGLTDAYRNCISNVRLEGLSYGMAAHRLLYLMHEACRRQLSGVNLKDETQVQTLDSDTAVHSNGNFLLSKPV
;
A
#
# COMPACT_ATOMS: atom_id res chain seq x y z
N MET A 1 9.86 -10.27 -11.87
CA MET A 1 8.55 -9.93 -12.43
C MET A 1 7.66 -11.16 -12.34
N LEU A 2 6.43 -10.97 -11.87
CA LEU A 2 5.40 -11.98 -11.68
C LEU A 2 4.12 -11.52 -12.41
N HIS A 3 3.19 -12.44 -12.61
CA HIS A 3 1.89 -12.18 -13.19
C HIS A 3 0.79 -12.65 -12.23
N SER A 4 -0.32 -11.91 -12.20
CA SER A 4 -1.55 -12.43 -11.62
C SER A 4 -2.14 -13.57 -12.46
N ALA A 5 -3.22 -14.18 -11.98
CA ALA A 5 -3.97 -15.16 -12.76
C ALA A 5 -4.77 -14.52 -13.93
N ALA A 6 -4.83 -13.18 -14.01
CA ALA A 6 -5.40 -12.50 -15.16
C ALA A 6 -4.38 -12.46 -16.30
N THR A 7 -4.66 -13.19 -17.38
CA THR A 7 -3.75 -13.37 -18.53
C THR A 7 -3.55 -12.12 -19.38
N ASP A 8 -4.48 -11.16 -19.29
CA ASP A 8 -4.50 -9.95 -20.09
C ASP A 8 -5.32 -8.84 -19.40
N ARG A 9 -5.25 -7.64 -19.96
CA ARG A 9 -5.92 -6.46 -19.42
C ARG A 9 -7.44 -6.57 -19.43
N ASN A 10 -8.02 -7.26 -20.40
CA ASN A 10 -9.47 -7.43 -20.51
C ASN A 10 -9.97 -8.33 -19.36
N SER A 11 -9.32 -9.48 -19.19
CA SER A 11 -9.53 -10.39 -18.07
C SER A 11 -9.37 -9.69 -16.72
N TYR A 12 -8.34 -8.86 -16.55
CA TYR A 12 -8.11 -8.09 -15.32
C TYR A 12 -9.29 -7.16 -14.94
N LEU A 13 -9.88 -6.51 -15.94
CA LEU A 13 -11.00 -5.58 -15.74
C LEU A 13 -12.31 -6.32 -15.42
N GLN A 14 -12.56 -7.46 -16.07
CA GLN A 14 -13.82 -8.21 -15.92
C GLN A 14 -13.80 -9.24 -14.78
N ARG A 15 -12.61 -9.71 -14.38
CA ARG A 15 -12.42 -10.77 -13.37
C ARG A 15 -11.52 -10.32 -12.24
N PRO A 16 -12.06 -9.53 -11.28
CA PRO A 16 -11.29 -9.05 -10.15
C PRO A 16 -10.68 -10.17 -9.30
N ASP A 17 -11.32 -11.33 -9.25
CA ASP A 17 -10.83 -12.52 -8.56
C ASP A 17 -9.48 -12.99 -9.10
N LEU A 18 -9.27 -12.96 -10.42
CA LEU A 18 -8.02 -13.38 -11.05
C LEU A 18 -6.86 -12.41 -10.75
N GLY A 19 -7.15 -11.10 -10.71
CA GLY A 19 -6.13 -10.10 -10.33
C GLY A 19 -5.74 -10.15 -8.84
N ARG A 20 -6.49 -10.87 -8.01
CA ARG A 20 -6.21 -11.06 -6.57
C ARG A 20 -5.37 -12.30 -6.27
N ARG A 21 -4.99 -13.08 -7.28
CA ARG A 21 -4.18 -14.31 -7.16
C ARG A 21 -3.02 -14.27 -8.14
N LEU A 22 -1.90 -14.89 -7.78
CA LEU A 22 -0.80 -15.14 -8.70
C LEU A 22 -1.20 -16.20 -9.74
N SER A 23 -0.57 -16.15 -10.92
CA SER A 23 -0.57 -17.33 -11.80
C SER A 23 0.19 -18.48 -11.15
N ASP A 24 -0.16 -19.72 -11.49
CA ASP A 24 0.50 -20.91 -10.93
C ASP A 24 2.02 -20.89 -11.16
N GLU A 25 2.46 -20.43 -12.33
CA GLU A 25 3.88 -20.26 -12.66
C GLU A 25 4.55 -19.22 -11.76
N SER A 26 3.91 -18.07 -11.53
CA SER A 26 4.45 -17.01 -10.67
C SER A 26 4.51 -17.44 -9.21
N ALA A 27 3.47 -18.14 -8.73
CA ALA A 27 3.45 -18.70 -7.39
C ALA A 27 4.56 -19.75 -7.20
N GLN A 28 4.83 -20.57 -8.23
CA GLN A 28 5.91 -21.55 -8.20
C GLN A 28 7.29 -20.89 -8.15
N LYS A 29 7.54 -19.89 -9.01
CA LYS A 29 8.79 -19.10 -8.96
C LYS A 29 9.04 -18.48 -7.59
N LEU A 30 7.98 -18.00 -6.93
CA LEU A 30 8.08 -17.38 -5.62
C LEU A 30 8.41 -18.41 -4.52
N ARG A 31 7.81 -19.61 -4.58
CA ARG A 31 8.14 -20.71 -3.66
C ARG A 31 9.59 -21.16 -3.81
N GLU A 32 10.08 -21.30 -5.04
CA GLU A 32 11.47 -21.66 -5.32
C GLU A 32 12.43 -20.58 -4.79
N HIS A 33 12.08 -19.31 -4.98
CA HIS A 33 12.86 -18.20 -4.43
C HIS A 33 12.92 -18.24 -2.88
N ALA A 34 11.78 -18.45 -2.21
CA ALA A 34 11.72 -18.56 -0.77
C ALA A 34 12.55 -19.74 -0.23
N GLN A 35 12.54 -20.89 -0.91
CA GLN A 35 13.36 -22.05 -0.55
C GLN A 35 14.86 -21.79 -0.72
N ALA A 36 15.25 -21.08 -1.79
CA ALA A 36 16.64 -20.77 -2.07
C ALA A 36 17.22 -19.66 -1.18
N ASN A 37 16.36 -18.83 -0.59
CA ASN A 37 16.76 -17.69 0.25
C ASN A 37 16.15 -17.84 1.65
N PRO A 38 16.60 -18.84 2.44
CA PRO A 38 16.13 -19.01 3.80
C PRO A 38 16.57 -17.81 4.65
N GLY A 39 15.61 -17.04 5.13
CA GLY A 39 15.83 -15.84 5.93
C GLY A 39 14.52 -15.14 6.24
N GLY A 40 14.45 -14.43 7.36
CA GLY A 40 13.26 -13.66 7.71
C GLY A 40 13.14 -12.41 6.84
N ILE A 41 11.97 -12.19 6.24
CA ILE A 41 11.60 -10.94 5.59
C ILE A 41 10.66 -10.19 6.54
N ASP A 42 11.07 -8.99 6.97
CA ASP A 42 10.20 -8.15 7.78
C ASP A 42 9.10 -7.53 6.92
N LEU A 43 9.45 -7.05 5.71
CA LEU A 43 8.51 -6.44 4.78
C LEU A 43 8.73 -6.92 3.34
N ALA A 44 7.71 -7.56 2.78
CA ALA A 44 7.62 -7.78 1.34
C ALA A 44 7.15 -6.50 0.63
N VAL A 45 7.89 -6.08 -0.41
CA VAL A 45 7.60 -4.88 -1.19
C VAL A 45 7.08 -5.28 -2.56
N VAL A 46 5.78 -5.05 -2.78
CA VAL A 46 5.08 -5.40 -4.02
C VAL A 46 4.72 -4.13 -4.78
N VAL A 47 4.87 -4.16 -6.09
CA VAL A 47 4.46 -3.08 -7.00
C VAL A 47 3.58 -3.68 -8.07
N ALA A 48 2.37 -3.14 -8.25
CA ALA A 48 1.45 -3.56 -9.30
C ALA A 48 0.96 -2.36 -10.11
N ASP A 49 0.79 -2.57 -11.42
CA ASP A 49 0.23 -1.58 -12.35
C ASP A 49 -1.14 -1.06 -11.91
N GLY A 50 -2.01 -1.97 -11.45
CA GLY A 50 -3.34 -1.62 -10.96
C GLY A 50 -4.22 -1.02 -12.06
N LEU A 51 -4.97 0.03 -11.70
CA LEU A 51 -5.84 0.74 -12.64
C LEU A 51 -5.12 1.91 -13.34
N SER A 52 -3.92 2.30 -12.90
CA SER A 52 -3.13 3.38 -13.49
C SER A 52 -1.63 3.06 -13.49
N ALA A 53 -1.14 2.46 -14.58
CA ALA A 53 0.29 2.21 -14.77
C ALA A 53 1.12 3.52 -14.79
N LEU A 54 0.49 4.64 -15.19
CA LEU A 54 1.12 5.96 -15.18
C LEU A 54 1.45 6.43 -13.75
N ALA A 55 0.54 6.21 -12.79
CA ALA A 55 0.78 6.51 -11.38
C ALA A 55 2.00 5.76 -10.85
N VAL A 56 2.06 4.46 -11.12
CA VAL A 56 3.16 3.59 -10.71
C VAL A 56 4.47 4.07 -11.31
N HIS A 57 4.51 4.33 -12.61
CA HIS A 57 5.71 4.80 -13.31
C HIS A 57 6.22 6.13 -12.73
N ARG A 58 5.34 7.06 -12.37
CA ARG A 58 5.71 8.39 -11.86
C ARG A 58 6.17 8.36 -10.40
N HIS A 59 5.48 7.62 -9.54
CA HIS A 59 5.57 7.81 -8.10
C HIS A 59 6.30 6.70 -7.35
N THR A 60 6.39 5.50 -7.92
CA THR A 60 6.97 4.33 -7.21
C THR A 60 8.42 4.55 -6.85
N LEU A 61 9.28 4.88 -7.83
CA LEU A 61 10.72 5.02 -7.58
C LEU A 61 11.04 6.16 -6.58
N PRO A 62 10.48 7.38 -6.72
CA PRO A 62 10.65 8.43 -5.72
C PRO A 62 10.19 8.04 -4.32
N PHE A 63 9.08 7.30 -4.21
CA PHE A 63 8.60 6.80 -2.92
C PHE A 63 9.53 5.74 -2.34
N LEU A 64 9.95 4.73 -3.13
CA LEU A 64 10.82 3.66 -2.66
C LEU A 64 12.15 4.20 -2.14
N ALA A 65 12.71 5.23 -2.78
CA ALA A 65 13.92 5.89 -2.28
C ALA A 65 13.74 6.46 -0.86
N ARG A 66 12.60 7.09 -0.57
CA ARG A 66 12.30 7.62 0.78
C ARG A 66 12.01 6.52 1.79
N MET A 67 11.36 5.45 1.37
CA MET A 67 11.09 4.28 2.21
C MET A 67 12.38 3.54 2.56
N GLU A 68 13.28 3.36 1.59
CA GLU A 68 14.57 2.69 1.78
C GLU A 68 15.47 3.46 2.75
N GLU A 69 15.58 4.79 2.61
CA GLU A 69 16.32 5.66 3.54
C GLU A 69 15.87 5.46 5.00
N GLN A 70 14.56 5.37 5.23
CA GLN A 70 14.00 5.21 6.58
C GLN A 70 14.12 3.78 7.11
N THR A 71 13.88 2.78 6.27
CA THR A 71 13.91 1.36 6.69
C THR A 71 15.34 0.85 6.94
N GLN A 72 16.32 1.32 6.16
CA GLN A 72 17.73 0.99 6.37
C GLN A 72 18.25 1.52 7.71
N ALA A 73 17.82 2.71 8.13
CA ALA A 73 18.23 3.29 9.41
C ALA A 73 17.80 2.43 10.63
N GLU A 74 16.78 1.60 10.47
CA GLU A 74 16.25 0.73 11.53
C GLU A 74 16.62 -0.75 11.39
N GLY A 75 17.30 -1.12 10.29
CA GLY A 75 17.76 -2.48 10.06
C GLY A 75 16.66 -3.46 9.65
N TRP A 76 15.56 -2.99 9.06
CA TRP A 76 14.49 -3.86 8.55
C TRP A 76 14.96 -4.71 7.35
N SER A 77 14.66 -6.00 7.37
CA SER A 77 14.92 -6.91 6.25
C SER A 77 13.81 -6.80 5.19
N LEU A 78 14.13 -6.24 4.03
CA LEU A 78 13.19 -6.08 2.92
C LEU A 78 13.36 -7.21 1.88
N SER A 79 12.25 -7.61 1.25
CA SER A 79 12.33 -8.43 0.04
C SER A 79 12.94 -7.62 -1.12
N PRO A 80 13.45 -8.28 -2.18
CA PRO A 80 13.55 -7.62 -3.48
C PRO A 80 12.20 -7.00 -3.88
N VAL A 81 12.22 -5.94 -4.69
CA VAL A 81 10.97 -5.34 -5.20
C VAL A 81 10.30 -6.29 -6.18
N ILE A 82 9.06 -6.68 -5.87
CA ILE A 82 8.29 -7.65 -6.65
C ILE A 82 7.30 -6.92 -7.53
N LEU A 83 7.58 -6.89 -8.82
CA LEU A 83 6.66 -6.37 -9.84
C LEU A 83 5.62 -7.43 -10.21
N VAL A 84 4.34 -7.07 -10.15
CA VAL A 84 3.21 -7.92 -10.50
C VAL A 84 2.37 -7.24 -11.59
N GLU A 85 2.26 -7.89 -12.74
CA GLU A 85 1.39 -7.42 -13.81
C GLU A 85 -0.06 -7.86 -13.58
N GLN A 86 -1.01 -6.97 -13.89
CA GLN A 86 -2.44 -7.17 -13.69
C GLN A 86 -2.79 -7.46 -12.22
N GLY A 87 -2.06 -6.86 -11.29
CA GLY A 87 -2.24 -7.07 -9.86
C GLY A 87 -3.38 -6.26 -9.26
N ARG A 88 -4.03 -6.83 -8.24
CA ARG A 88 -4.92 -6.12 -7.30
C ARG A 88 -4.36 -6.27 -5.90
N VAL A 89 -4.76 -5.37 -5.00
CA VAL A 89 -4.29 -5.29 -3.61
C VAL A 89 -4.08 -6.66 -2.94
N ALA A 90 -5.08 -7.55 -2.99
CA ALA A 90 -5.01 -8.84 -2.30
C ALA A 90 -3.98 -9.84 -2.84
N VAL A 91 -3.41 -9.63 -4.04
CA VAL A 91 -2.32 -10.48 -4.55
C VAL A 91 -1.07 -10.38 -3.66
N ALA A 92 -0.91 -9.24 -2.99
CA ALA A 92 0.18 -9.00 -2.06
C ALA A 92 0.13 -9.96 -0.86
N ASP A 93 -1.06 -10.36 -0.42
CA ASP A 93 -1.20 -11.25 0.72
C ASP A 93 -0.69 -12.66 0.38
N GLU A 94 -0.99 -13.15 -0.83
CA GLU A 94 -0.44 -14.43 -1.33
C GLU A 94 1.09 -14.36 -1.46
N ILE A 95 1.62 -13.23 -1.95
CA ILE A 95 3.07 -13.03 -2.06
C ILE A 95 3.74 -13.05 -0.68
N GLY A 96 3.18 -12.32 0.28
CA GLY A 96 3.68 -12.26 1.65
C GLY A 96 3.64 -13.63 2.33
N GLU A 97 2.54 -14.37 2.16
CA GLU A 97 2.38 -15.73 2.69
C GLU A 97 3.43 -16.69 2.10
N LEU A 98 3.60 -16.71 0.78
CA LEU A 98 4.56 -17.60 0.11
C LEU A 98 6.01 -17.29 0.45
N LEU A 99 6.33 -16.03 0.74
CA LEU A 99 7.65 -15.60 1.19
C LEU A 99 7.88 -15.79 2.69
N GLY A 100 6.82 -16.08 3.47
CA GLY A 100 6.91 -16.06 4.93
C GLY A 100 7.24 -14.67 5.49
N ALA A 101 6.84 -13.61 4.80
CA ALA A 101 7.09 -12.24 5.23
C ALA A 101 6.22 -11.85 6.42
N ARG A 102 6.78 -11.14 7.40
CA ARG A 102 6.01 -10.67 8.57
C ARG A 102 4.94 -9.64 8.18
N MET A 103 5.25 -8.81 7.19
CA MET A 103 4.37 -7.78 6.66
C MET A 103 4.50 -7.71 5.14
N VAL A 104 3.50 -7.14 4.48
CA VAL A 104 3.57 -6.78 3.06
C VAL A 104 3.02 -5.38 2.84
N VAL A 105 3.65 -4.64 1.93
CA VAL A 105 3.09 -3.43 1.34
C VAL A 105 2.99 -3.60 -0.17
N ILE A 106 1.85 -3.24 -0.74
CA ILE A 106 1.67 -3.12 -2.18
C ILE A 106 1.46 -1.68 -2.59
N LEU A 107 2.32 -1.21 -3.50
CA LEU A 107 2.22 0.06 -4.20
C LEU A 107 1.46 -0.20 -5.49
N ILE A 108 0.32 0.45 -5.66
CA ILE A 108 -0.59 0.18 -6.78
C ILE A 108 -1.17 1.46 -7.36
N GLY A 109 -1.22 1.54 -8.69
CA GLY A 109 -1.88 2.62 -9.39
C GLY A 109 -3.38 2.59 -9.13
N GLU A 110 -3.90 3.65 -8.50
CA GLU A 110 -5.32 3.75 -8.18
C GLU A 110 -6.16 4.02 -9.43
N ARG A 111 -7.49 3.95 -9.29
CA ARG A 111 -8.39 4.33 -10.37
C ARG A 111 -8.16 5.81 -10.71
N PRO A 112 -7.92 6.18 -11.99
CA PRO A 112 -7.85 7.58 -12.39
C PRO A 112 -9.11 8.33 -11.98
N GLY A 113 -8.95 9.38 -11.18
CA GLY A 113 -10.02 10.32 -10.86
C GLY A 113 -10.15 11.40 -11.94
N LEU A 114 -11.27 12.12 -11.94
CA LEU A 114 -11.49 13.25 -12.86
C LEU A 114 -10.45 14.37 -12.68
N SER A 115 -9.98 14.59 -11.45
CA SER A 115 -9.06 15.67 -11.08
C SER A 115 -7.63 15.20 -10.80
N SER A 116 -7.40 13.90 -10.64
CA SER A 116 -6.07 13.31 -10.40
C SER A 116 -6.00 11.95 -11.09
N PRO A 117 -5.45 11.89 -12.32
CA PRO A 117 -5.45 10.68 -13.12
C PRO A 117 -4.39 9.65 -12.69
N ASP A 118 -3.49 10.01 -11.78
CA ASP A 118 -2.24 9.30 -11.53
C ASP A 118 -1.83 9.18 -10.05
N SER A 119 -2.79 8.97 -9.14
CA SER A 119 -2.49 8.70 -7.72
C SER A 119 -1.92 7.29 -7.48
N LEU A 120 -0.86 7.20 -6.66
CA LEU A 120 -0.35 5.95 -6.10
C LEU A 120 -1.02 5.67 -4.74
N GLY A 121 -1.47 4.43 -4.55
CA GLY A 121 -1.98 3.93 -3.28
C GLY A 121 -1.03 2.88 -2.69
N LEU A 122 -0.87 2.89 -1.37
CA LEU A 122 -0.14 1.88 -0.62
C LEU A 122 -1.13 1.12 0.26
N TYR A 123 -1.07 -0.20 0.21
CA TYR A 123 -1.88 -1.07 1.05
C TYR A 123 -0.96 -1.97 1.87
N PHE A 124 -1.09 -1.88 3.20
CA PHE A 124 -0.20 -2.54 4.15
C PHE A 124 -0.97 -3.58 4.96
N THR A 125 -0.39 -4.78 5.07
CA THR A 125 -0.94 -5.90 5.84
C THR A 125 0.14 -6.48 6.77
N TYR A 126 -0.22 -6.71 8.03
CA TYR A 126 0.56 -7.52 8.96
C TYR A 126 0.09 -8.97 8.93
N GLU A 127 1.04 -9.92 8.98
CA GLU A 127 0.80 -11.36 8.85
C GLU A 127 -0.08 -11.70 7.62
N PRO A 128 0.37 -11.30 6.41
CA PRO A 128 -0.39 -11.49 5.19
C PRO A 128 -0.73 -12.96 4.95
N ARG A 129 -2.02 -13.21 4.65
CA ARG A 129 -2.54 -14.53 4.28
C ARG A 129 -3.63 -14.42 3.23
N VAL A 130 -3.71 -15.42 2.36
CA VAL A 130 -4.82 -15.60 1.43
C VAL A 130 -6.14 -15.69 2.20
N GLY A 131 -7.14 -14.96 1.72
CA GLY A 131 -8.49 -14.94 2.30
C GLY A 131 -8.76 -13.77 3.22
N LEU A 132 -7.75 -12.94 3.54
CA LEU A 132 -7.97 -11.69 4.29
C LEU A 132 -8.89 -10.73 3.53
N THR A 133 -9.78 -10.08 4.27
CA THR A 133 -10.66 -9.03 3.75
C THR A 133 -9.97 -7.67 3.78
N ASP A 134 -10.55 -6.66 3.11
CA ASP A 134 -9.98 -5.31 3.09
C ASP A 134 -9.87 -4.68 4.49
N ALA A 135 -10.64 -5.17 5.47
CA ALA A 135 -10.60 -4.69 6.84
C ALA A 135 -9.24 -4.93 7.54
N TYR A 136 -8.40 -5.82 7.02
CA TYR A 136 -7.08 -6.12 7.56
C TYR A 136 -5.96 -5.25 6.95
N ARG A 137 -6.31 -4.39 5.99
CA ARG A 137 -5.32 -3.60 5.23
C ARG A 137 -5.40 -2.13 5.63
N ASN A 138 -4.28 -1.55 6.04
CA ASN A 138 -4.17 -0.10 6.12
C ASN A 138 -4.01 0.47 4.71
N CYS A 139 -4.54 1.66 4.48
CA CYS A 139 -4.47 2.34 3.18
C CYS A 139 -3.84 3.73 3.36
N ILE A 140 -2.78 4.00 2.59
CA ILE A 140 -2.21 5.33 2.41
C ILE A 140 -2.44 5.70 0.94
N SER A 141 -3.43 6.56 0.68
CA SER A 141 -3.84 6.97 -0.65
C SER A 141 -3.30 8.34 -1.04
N ASN A 142 -3.51 8.75 -2.30
CA ASN A 142 -3.17 10.09 -2.80
C ASN A 142 -1.67 10.41 -2.71
N VAL A 143 -0.79 9.42 -2.86
CA VAL A 143 0.67 9.62 -2.83
C VAL A 143 1.14 10.17 -4.18
N ARG A 144 1.42 11.48 -4.21
CA ARG A 144 1.85 12.25 -5.39
C ARG A 144 2.30 13.66 -4.97
N LEU A 145 2.89 14.42 -5.90
CA LEU A 145 3.45 15.75 -5.62
C LEU A 145 2.41 16.76 -5.11
N GLU A 146 1.22 16.79 -5.69
CA GLU A 146 0.13 17.70 -5.29
C GLU A 146 -0.87 17.01 -4.34
N GLY A 147 -0.42 15.93 -3.69
CA GLY A 147 -1.15 15.15 -2.70
C GLY A 147 -0.30 14.90 -1.46
N LEU A 148 -0.32 13.67 -0.97
CA LEU A 148 0.56 13.24 0.12
C LEU A 148 1.99 13.08 -0.40
N SER A 149 2.91 13.84 0.19
CA SER A 149 4.32 13.78 -0.20
C SER A 149 4.94 12.40 0.07
N TYR A 150 5.94 12.03 -0.72
CA TYR A 150 6.63 10.73 -0.57
C TYR A 150 7.24 10.54 0.82
N GLY A 151 7.82 11.60 1.40
CA GLY A 151 8.40 11.54 2.75
C GLY A 151 7.34 11.30 3.83
N MET A 152 6.19 11.97 3.73
CA MET A 152 5.08 11.73 4.67
C MET A 152 4.47 10.34 4.50
N ALA A 153 4.31 9.87 3.25
CA ALA A 153 3.83 8.52 2.99
C ALA A 153 4.77 7.45 3.55
N ALA A 154 6.08 7.63 3.39
CA ALA A 154 7.09 6.72 3.95
C ALA A 154 7.05 6.74 5.49
N HIS A 155 6.97 7.92 6.11
CA HIS A 155 6.87 8.07 7.55
C HIS A 155 5.62 7.37 8.12
N ARG A 156 4.47 7.51 7.45
CA ARG A 156 3.23 6.81 7.80
C ARG A 156 3.36 5.30 7.69
N LEU A 157 3.94 4.82 6.59
CA LEU A 157 4.18 3.40 6.41
C LEU A 157 5.05 2.84 7.55
N LEU A 158 6.13 3.54 7.89
CA LEU A 158 7.03 3.16 8.98
C LEU A 158 6.31 3.12 10.34
N TYR A 159 5.51 4.15 10.65
CA TYR A 159 4.68 4.16 11.86
C TYR A 159 3.74 2.94 11.91
N LEU A 160 3.05 2.64 10.79
CA LEU A 160 2.20 1.46 10.70
C LEU A 160 2.98 0.16 10.90
N MET A 161 4.19 0.06 10.33
CA MET A 161 5.06 -1.10 10.53
C MET A 161 5.42 -1.27 12.01
N HIS A 162 5.83 -0.21 12.72
CA HIS A 162 6.14 -0.28 14.15
C HIS A 162 4.95 -0.75 14.97
N GLU A 163 3.81 -0.09 14.80
CA GLU A 163 2.63 -0.39 15.61
C GLU A 163 2.05 -1.76 15.28
N ALA A 164 2.11 -2.17 14.03
CA ALA A 164 1.71 -3.52 13.64
C ALA A 164 2.60 -4.59 14.29
N CYS A 165 3.89 -4.34 14.43
CA CYS A 165 4.79 -5.30 15.06
C CYS A 165 4.64 -5.31 16.58
N ARG A 166 4.43 -4.14 17.19
CA ARG A 166 4.20 -3.99 18.62
C ARG A 166 2.87 -4.61 19.06
N ARG A 167 1.82 -4.48 18.24
CA ARG A 167 0.45 -4.87 18.58
C ARG A 167 -0.03 -6.13 17.87
N GLN A 168 0.73 -6.62 16.89
CA GLN A 168 0.42 -7.78 16.06
C GLN A 168 -0.91 -7.66 15.31
N LEU A 169 -1.16 -6.50 14.71
CA LEU A 169 -2.41 -6.21 14.00
C LEU A 169 -2.22 -5.16 12.89
N SER A 170 -3.13 -5.14 11.92
CA SER A 170 -3.22 -4.12 10.87
C SER A 170 -4.69 -3.85 10.50
N GLY A 171 -4.90 -2.94 9.57
CA GLY A 171 -6.22 -2.59 9.04
C GLY A 171 -7.03 -1.74 10.01
N VAL A 172 -8.34 -1.98 10.09
CA VAL A 172 -9.28 -1.14 10.88
C VAL A 172 -8.95 -1.10 12.38
N ASN A 173 -8.22 -2.10 12.87
CA ASN A 173 -7.80 -2.18 14.27
C ASN A 173 -6.50 -1.40 14.56
N LEU A 174 -5.82 -0.92 13.51
CA LEU A 174 -4.63 -0.09 13.57
C LEU A 174 -4.90 1.27 12.94
N LYS A 175 -5.17 2.29 13.76
CA LYS A 175 -5.37 3.65 13.25
C LYS A 175 -4.04 4.30 12.94
N ASP A 176 -4.02 5.09 11.87
CA ASP A 176 -2.93 6.02 11.59
C ASP A 176 -3.11 7.22 12.54
N GLU A 177 -2.26 7.31 13.56
CA GLU A 177 -2.25 8.42 14.52
C GLU A 177 -1.14 9.43 14.22
N THR A 178 -0.53 9.34 13.03
CA THR A 178 0.46 10.34 12.60
C THR A 178 -0.26 11.68 12.42
N GLN A 179 0.06 12.64 13.30
CA GLN A 179 -0.46 13.99 13.13
C GLN A 179 0.17 14.59 11.87
N VAL A 180 -0.68 14.95 10.90
CA VAL A 180 -0.26 15.87 9.86
C VAL A 180 -0.17 17.23 10.54
N GLN A 181 1.04 17.76 10.71
CA GLN A 181 1.19 19.19 10.95
C GLN A 181 0.74 19.89 9.68
N THR A 182 -0.55 20.19 9.59
CA THR A 182 -1.01 21.28 8.73
C THR A 182 -0.37 22.55 9.30
N LEU A 183 0.41 23.24 8.47
CA LEU A 183 0.78 24.63 8.74
C LEU A 183 -0.54 25.41 8.74
N ASP A 184 -1.15 25.52 9.93
CA ASP A 184 -2.25 26.44 10.13
C ASP A 184 -1.71 27.83 9.80
N SER A 185 -2.27 28.42 8.74
CA SER A 185 -2.00 29.81 8.41
C SER A 185 -2.66 30.62 9.50
N ASP A 186 -1.88 31.05 10.49
CA ASP A 186 -2.30 31.98 11.53
C ASP A 186 -2.83 33.27 10.90
N THR A 187 -4.15 33.32 10.68
CA THR A 187 -4.91 34.56 10.62
C THR A 187 -6.23 34.36 11.38
N ALA A 188 -6.12 34.61 12.68
CA ALA A 188 -7.11 35.14 13.61
C ALA A 188 -8.63 35.02 13.28
N VAL A 189 -9.30 34.22 14.11
CA VAL A 189 -10.56 34.52 14.84
C VAL A 189 -11.70 35.18 14.05
N HIS A 190 -12.78 34.43 13.78
CA HIS A 190 -14.15 34.93 13.99
C HIS A 190 -15.16 33.79 14.27
N SER A 191 -15.63 33.78 15.53
CA SER A 191 -16.95 33.35 16.06
C SER A 191 -17.64 32.08 15.53
N ASN A 192 -17.74 31.11 16.44
CA ASN A 192 -18.71 30.01 16.47
C ASN A 192 -20.14 30.45 16.10
N GLY A 193 -20.66 29.90 15.01
CA GLY A 193 -22.09 29.90 14.69
C GLY A 193 -22.41 28.66 13.86
N ASN A 194 -22.97 27.63 14.50
CA ASN A 194 -23.41 26.42 13.82
C ASN A 194 -24.66 26.77 12.97
N PHE A 195 -24.51 26.84 11.65
CA PHE A 195 -25.49 27.33 10.67
C PHE A 195 -26.83 26.55 10.68
N LEU A 196 -26.89 25.38 11.30
CA LEU A 196 -28.03 24.46 11.26
C LEU A 196 -29.01 24.62 12.44
N LEU A 197 -28.81 25.59 13.33
CA LEU A 197 -29.66 25.79 14.51
C LEU A 197 -30.22 27.23 14.59
N SER A 198 -30.92 27.68 13.55
CA SER A 198 -31.87 28.79 13.69
C SER A 198 -33.29 28.23 13.81
N LYS A 199 -33.94 28.43 14.96
CA LYS A 199 -35.37 28.15 15.13
C LYS A 199 -36.18 29.19 14.33
N PRO A 200 -37.28 28.79 13.65
CA PRO A 200 -38.15 29.74 12.98
C PRO A 200 -38.93 30.56 14.02
N VAL A 201 -39.09 31.85 13.72
CA VAL A 201 -40.08 32.76 14.36
C VAL A 201 -41.34 32.72 13.52
#